data_AF-A0A6J8D7Y1-F1
#
_entry.id   AF-A0A6J8D7Y1-F1
#
_cell.length_a   1.000
_cell.length_b   1.000
_cell.length_c   1.000
_cell.angle_alpha   90.00
_cell.angle_beta   90.00
_cell.angle_gamma   90.00
#
_symmetry.space_group_name_H-M   'P 1'
#
loop_
_entity.id
_entity.type
_entity.pdbx_description
1 polymer ?
#
loop_
_entity_poly.entity_id
_entity_poly.type
_entity_poly.pdbx_seq_one_letter_code
_entity_poly.pdbx_strand_id
1 'polypeptide(L)'
;MKSDSSEWDGEGPFKCVVSVDGSWAHVGYCARNGFVSVISIDTGKVLDYVTLSMNVKDVNSGNVREKQTQENSFHGLLNMRNTKEEPQHQYCPEDESSWCKWQTDKVLGISSYRPLKNPLIPVLVEMPKPVFEKLSSLQLLKGTEKCVTQNQNESLHHVIWSYLPKGEYHSPSEKQLGVALAVGHFNEGMNNYNSKLFDEMNLKIEKNNKLL
;
A
#
# COMPACT_ATOMS: atom_id res chain seq x y z
N MET A 1 30.04 1.85 -9.14
CA MET A 1 30.65 0.95 -8.15
C MET A 1 29.54 0.18 -7.47
N LYS A 2 29.57 -1.16 -7.59
CA LYS A 2 28.72 -2.06 -6.81
C LYS A 2 29.19 -1.97 -5.35
N SER A 3 28.28 -1.76 -4.41
CA SER A 3 28.56 -1.90 -2.99
C SER A 3 27.80 -3.10 -2.49
N ASP A 4 28.56 -4.13 -2.13
CA ASP A 4 28.13 -5.43 -1.67
C ASP A 4 27.22 -5.33 -0.43
N SER A 5 26.08 -6.00 -0.49
CA SER A 5 25.26 -6.31 0.68
C SER A 5 25.65 -7.69 1.20
N SER A 6 26.21 -7.70 2.41
CA SER A 6 26.66 -8.88 3.14
C SER A 6 25.57 -9.95 3.26
N GLU A 7 25.99 -11.15 2.90
CA GLU A 7 25.47 -12.51 3.03
C GLU A 7 24.30 -12.80 3.98
N TRP A 8 23.34 -13.57 3.45
CA TRP A 8 22.34 -14.33 4.16
C TRP A 8 22.44 -15.77 3.64
N ASP A 9 22.89 -16.70 4.48
CA ASP A 9 23.40 -18.03 4.09
C ASP A 9 22.29 -19.09 4.02
N GLY A 10 21.20 -18.77 3.31
CA GLY A 10 20.12 -19.70 3.03
C GLY A 10 20.27 -20.31 1.64
N GLU A 11 20.88 -21.49 1.52
CA GLU A 11 20.97 -22.22 0.26
C GLU A 11 19.58 -22.72 -0.19
N GLY A 12 18.95 -21.95 -1.07
CA GLY A 12 17.81 -22.35 -1.89
C GLY A 12 17.99 -21.75 -3.30
N PRO A 13 17.55 -22.42 -4.38
CA PRO A 13 18.00 -22.13 -5.75
C PRO A 13 17.49 -20.80 -6.34
N PHE A 14 16.70 -20.00 -5.63
CA PHE A 14 16.13 -18.76 -6.15
C PHE A 14 16.12 -17.65 -5.10
N LYS A 15 16.94 -16.61 -5.32
CA LYS A 15 16.85 -15.32 -4.62
C LYS A 15 15.92 -14.41 -5.44
N CYS A 16 14.65 -14.33 -5.05
CA CYS A 16 13.67 -13.42 -5.64
C CYS A 16 13.29 -12.36 -4.61
N VAL A 17 13.35 -11.08 -4.98
CA VAL A 17 12.84 -10.00 -4.14
C VAL A 17 11.36 -9.80 -4.47
N VAL A 18 10.52 -9.71 -3.45
CA VAL A 18 9.06 -9.58 -3.63
C VAL A 18 8.52 -8.31 -3.00
N SER A 19 7.48 -7.76 -3.64
CA SER A 19 6.57 -6.77 -3.10
C SER A 19 5.34 -7.50 -2.57
N VAL A 20 4.90 -7.16 -1.36
CA VAL A 20 3.64 -7.67 -0.80
C VAL A 20 2.74 -6.49 -0.53
N ASP A 21 1.53 -6.53 -1.08
CA ASP A 21 0.54 -5.46 -0.93
C ASP A 21 -0.87 -6.03 -1.02
N GLY A 22 -1.83 -5.27 -0.50
CA GLY A 22 -3.23 -5.69 -0.48
C GLY A 22 -4.18 -4.51 -0.47
N SER A 23 -5.40 -4.76 -0.97
CA SER A 23 -6.45 -3.76 -0.99
C SER A 23 -7.77 -4.34 -0.50
N TRP A 24 -8.56 -3.48 0.12
CA TRP A 24 -9.95 -3.75 0.50
C TRP A 24 -10.92 -3.03 -0.42
N ALA A 25 -12.13 -3.59 -0.58
CA ALA A 25 -13.17 -3.00 -1.40
C ALA A 25 -13.64 -1.64 -0.86
N HIS A 26 -13.67 -1.46 0.46
CA HIS A 26 -13.96 -0.17 1.10
C HIS A 26 -12.86 0.22 2.09
N VAL A 27 -12.69 1.52 2.32
CA VAL A 27 -11.81 2.02 3.38
C VAL A 27 -12.59 1.99 4.70
N GLY A 28 -12.16 1.16 5.65
CA GLY A 28 -12.76 1.05 6.99
C GLY A 28 -13.29 -0.35 7.35
N TYR A 29 -13.76 -0.51 8.59
CA TYR A 29 -14.19 -1.79 9.20
C TYR A 29 -15.40 -2.49 8.52
N CYS A 30 -15.97 -1.91 7.46
CA CYS A 30 -17.12 -2.46 6.75
C CYS A 30 -16.75 -3.19 5.44
N ALA A 31 -15.47 -3.25 5.08
CA ALA A 31 -15.05 -3.92 3.85
C ALA A 31 -15.16 -5.45 4.01
N ARG A 32 -16.15 -6.04 3.36
CA ARG A 32 -16.39 -7.49 3.43
C ARG A 32 -15.39 -8.31 2.62
N ASN A 33 -14.69 -7.67 1.69
CA ASN A 33 -13.88 -8.30 0.64
C ASN A 33 -12.53 -7.58 0.50
N GLY A 34 -11.45 -8.36 0.42
CA GLY A 34 -10.11 -7.84 0.17
C GLY A 34 -9.22 -8.91 -0.48
N PHE A 35 -8.00 -8.53 -0.80
CA PHE A 35 -6.97 -9.46 -1.26
C PHE A 35 -5.59 -9.00 -0.79
N VAL A 36 -4.65 -9.94 -0.79
CA VAL A 36 -3.22 -9.70 -0.63
C VAL A 36 -2.52 -10.39 -1.80
N SER A 37 -1.51 -9.76 -2.36
CA SER A 37 -0.74 -10.26 -3.50
C SER A 37 0.76 -10.17 -3.23
N VAL A 38 1.50 -11.11 -3.82
CA VAL A 38 2.96 -11.15 -3.83
C VAL A 38 3.43 -10.96 -5.26
N ILE A 39 4.13 -9.87 -5.54
CA ILE A 39 4.66 -9.53 -6.86
C ILE A 39 6.18 -9.66 -6.84
N SER A 40 6.75 -10.39 -7.80
CA SER A 40 8.18 -10.42 -8.03
C SER A 40 8.66 -9.03 -8.50
N ILE A 41 9.62 -8.44 -7.79
CA ILE A 41 10.20 -7.15 -8.17
C ILE A 41 10.98 -7.27 -9.47
N ASP A 42 11.61 -8.42 -9.70
CA ASP A 42 12.44 -8.65 -10.88
C ASP A 42 11.61 -8.79 -12.16
N THR A 43 10.44 -9.44 -12.08
CA THR A 43 9.60 -9.71 -13.26
C THR A 43 8.37 -8.82 -13.36
N GLY A 44 7.97 -8.16 -12.28
CA GLY A 44 6.71 -7.44 -12.19
C GLY A 44 5.47 -8.32 -12.19
N LYS A 45 5.63 -9.64 -12.09
CA LYS A 45 4.52 -10.60 -12.14
C LYS A 45 4.06 -11.00 -10.74
N VAL A 46 2.76 -11.21 -10.60
CA VAL A 46 2.16 -11.82 -9.42
C VAL A 46 2.62 -13.27 -9.35
N LEU A 47 3.26 -13.62 -8.25
CA LEU A 47 3.69 -14.99 -7.93
C LEU A 47 2.62 -15.75 -7.16
N ASP A 48 1.95 -15.06 -6.24
CA ASP A 48 0.92 -15.65 -5.38
C ASP A 48 -0.08 -14.58 -4.89
N TYR A 49 -1.27 -15.00 -4.49
CA TYR A 49 -2.29 -14.13 -3.91
C TYR A 49 -3.24 -14.88 -2.98
N VAL A 50 -3.84 -14.14 -2.05
CA VAL A 50 -4.87 -14.65 -1.14
C VAL A 50 -6.08 -13.73 -1.18
N THR A 51 -7.27 -14.30 -1.37
CA THR A 51 -8.54 -13.58 -1.25
C THR A 51 -9.04 -13.60 0.18
N LEU A 52 -9.43 -12.44 0.71
CA LEU A 52 -9.91 -12.27 2.08
C LEU A 52 -11.43 -12.00 2.09
N SER A 53 -12.11 -12.57 3.08
CA SER A 53 -13.55 -12.43 3.27
C SER A 53 -13.88 -12.35 4.76
N MET A 54 -14.59 -11.30 5.19
CA MET A 54 -15.03 -11.15 6.59
C MET A 54 -16.15 -12.14 7.00
N ASN A 55 -16.62 -12.99 6.09
CA ASN A 55 -17.69 -13.98 6.34
C ASN A 55 -17.19 -15.39 6.74
N VAL A 56 -15.91 -15.55 7.09
CA VAL A 56 -15.35 -16.83 7.55
C VAL A 56 -14.70 -16.65 8.92
N LYS A 57 -15.02 -17.55 9.86
CA LYS A 57 -14.39 -17.64 11.18
C LYS A 57 -12.99 -18.25 11.03
N ASP A 58 -12.03 -17.48 10.55
CA ASP A 58 -10.63 -17.79 10.77
C ASP A 58 -10.11 -16.97 11.93
N VAL A 59 -9.88 -17.70 13.02
CA VAL A 59 -9.20 -17.25 14.24
C VAL A 59 -7.71 -17.13 13.94
N ASN A 60 -7.11 -16.06 14.45
CA ASN A 60 -5.68 -15.70 14.44
C ASN A 60 -5.14 -15.01 13.19
N SER A 61 -5.22 -13.67 13.21
CA SER A 61 -4.09 -12.84 12.77
C SER A 61 -4.25 -11.43 13.32
N GLY A 62 -3.28 -11.04 14.15
CA GLY A 62 -3.19 -9.73 14.78
C GLY A 62 -3.22 -8.58 13.78
N ASN A 63 -3.71 -7.44 14.28
CA ASN A 63 -3.78 -6.16 13.60
C ASN A 63 -2.52 -5.83 12.80
N VAL A 64 -2.67 -5.62 11.50
CA VAL A 64 -1.71 -4.88 10.68
C VAL A 64 -2.49 -3.87 9.83
N ARG A 65 -2.11 -2.59 9.95
CA ARG A 65 -2.55 -1.48 9.09
C ARG A 65 -1.31 -0.82 8.52
N GLU A 66 -1.24 -0.68 7.20
CA GLU A 66 -0.13 -0.05 6.47
C GLU A 66 -0.53 1.27 5.77
N LYS A 67 0.40 2.24 5.91
CA LYS A 67 0.93 3.25 4.96
C LYS A 67 0.00 4.40 4.50
N GLN A 68 0.46 5.66 4.30
CA GLN A 68 1.71 6.09 3.63
C GLN A 68 2.11 7.58 3.93
N THR A 69 3.35 7.89 3.48
CA THR A 69 4.00 9.20 3.20
C THR A 69 4.81 9.92 4.29
N GLN A 70 6.07 9.47 4.36
CA GLN A 70 7.40 10.12 4.47
C GLN A 70 7.61 11.47 5.17
N GLU A 71 8.61 11.47 6.06
CA GLU A 71 9.48 12.54 6.63
C GLU A 71 8.82 13.81 7.20
N ASN A 72 7.63 14.15 6.75
CA ASN A 72 6.61 14.89 7.49
C ASN A 72 5.83 14.01 8.47
N SER A 73 5.96 12.68 8.45
CA SER A 73 5.02 11.77 9.13
C SER A 73 5.19 11.72 10.65
N PHE A 74 6.42 11.58 11.14
CA PHE A 74 6.67 11.71 12.58
C PHE A 74 6.47 13.16 13.01
N HIS A 75 6.81 14.14 12.16
CA HIS A 75 6.54 15.55 12.44
C HIS A 75 5.04 15.84 12.54
N GLY A 76 4.20 15.21 11.73
CA GLY A 76 2.75 15.26 11.83
C GLY A 76 2.28 14.71 13.16
N LEU A 77 2.79 13.55 13.58
CA LEU A 77 2.48 12.96 14.89
C LEU A 77 2.95 13.84 16.07
N LEU A 78 4.12 14.47 15.95
CA LEU A 78 4.65 15.46 16.91
C LEU A 78 3.79 16.73 16.94
N ASN A 79 3.35 17.22 15.77
CA ASN A 79 2.43 18.36 15.64
C ASN A 79 1.09 18.06 16.31
N MET A 80 0.66 16.80 16.34
CA MET A 80 -0.56 16.38 17.04
C MET A 80 -0.42 16.45 18.58
N ARG A 81 0.80 16.55 19.12
CA ARG A 81 1.08 16.80 20.55
C ARG A 81 1.30 18.29 20.86
N ASN A 82 1.27 19.16 19.86
CA ASN A 82 1.64 20.57 20.01
C ASN A 82 0.71 21.31 21.00
N THR A 83 1.31 21.97 22.00
CA THR A 83 0.58 22.81 22.96
C THR A 83 1.11 24.25 22.93
N LYS A 84 0.43 25.19 23.61
CA LYS A 84 0.95 26.56 23.77
C LYS A 84 2.24 26.60 24.59
N GLU A 85 2.38 25.66 25.52
CA GLU A 85 3.47 25.60 26.51
C GLU A 85 4.67 24.80 26.00
N GLU A 86 4.43 23.79 25.16
CA GLU A 86 5.45 22.92 24.56
C GLU A 86 5.31 22.90 23.02
N PRO A 87 5.83 23.92 22.31
CA PRO A 87 5.76 23.98 20.86
C PRO A 87 6.72 22.96 20.20
N GLN A 88 6.18 22.02 19.41
CA GLN A 88 6.93 20.95 18.73
C GLN A 88 7.22 21.29 17.25
N HIS A 89 7.86 22.44 17.01
CA HIS A 89 8.16 22.98 15.66
C HIS A 89 9.61 22.82 15.23
N GLN A 90 10.41 22.02 15.94
CA GLN A 90 11.86 21.88 15.73
C GLN A 90 12.28 21.30 14.37
N TYR A 91 11.33 20.76 13.60
CA TYR A 91 11.57 20.20 12.26
C TYR A 91 10.90 21.03 11.16
N CYS A 92 10.30 22.17 11.49
CA CYS A 92 9.69 23.08 10.51
C CYS A 92 10.80 23.88 9.80
N PRO A 93 10.76 24.00 8.46
CA PRO A 93 11.64 24.92 7.75
C PRO A 93 11.46 26.35 8.26
N GLU A 94 12.54 27.09 8.52
CA GLU A 94 12.45 28.43 9.12
C GLU A 94 12.13 29.56 8.12
N ASP A 95 11.94 29.22 6.85
CA ASP A 95 11.73 30.15 5.75
C ASP A 95 10.25 30.31 5.36
N GLU A 96 9.98 31.19 4.39
CA GLU A 96 8.64 31.41 3.82
C GLU A 96 8.06 30.16 3.14
N SER A 97 8.89 29.15 2.84
CA SER A 97 8.47 27.87 2.25
C SER A 97 7.98 26.86 3.28
N SER A 98 7.97 27.24 4.57
CA SER A 98 7.48 26.39 5.65
C SER A 98 6.04 25.97 5.41
N TRP A 99 5.82 24.67 5.38
CA TRP A 99 4.48 24.07 5.37
C TRP A 99 3.80 24.14 6.75
N CYS A 100 4.53 24.54 7.79
CA CYS A 100 3.99 24.71 9.13
C CYS A 100 3.42 26.10 9.33
N LYS A 101 2.10 26.21 9.48
CA LYS A 101 1.40 27.47 9.68
C LYS A 101 1.94 28.32 10.85
N TRP A 102 2.41 27.71 11.94
CA TRP A 102 3.03 28.46 13.05
C TRP A 102 4.30 29.19 12.60
N GLN A 103 5.14 28.51 11.82
CA GLN A 103 6.39 29.03 11.33
C GLN A 103 6.17 30.05 10.20
N THR A 104 5.20 29.81 9.31
CA THR A 104 4.75 30.77 8.29
C THR A 104 4.26 32.07 8.95
N ASP A 105 3.41 31.96 9.97
CA ASP A 105 2.89 33.11 10.73
C ASP A 105 4.02 33.89 11.43
N LYS A 106 5.00 33.19 11.99
CA LYS A 106 6.19 33.79 12.60
C LYS A 106 7.02 34.58 11.58
N VAL A 107 7.23 34.05 10.38
CA VAL A 107 7.99 34.71 9.30
C VAL A 107 7.25 35.91 8.74
N LEU A 108 5.93 35.79 8.52
CA LEU A 108 5.10 36.86 7.97
C LEU A 108 4.65 37.90 9.02
N GLY A 109 4.93 37.68 10.30
CA GLY A 109 4.49 38.56 11.39
C GLY A 109 2.97 38.55 11.62
N ILE A 110 2.29 37.46 11.24
CA ILE A 110 0.84 37.27 11.37
C ILE A 110 0.58 36.37 12.59
N SER A 111 -0.56 36.53 13.27
CA SER A 111 -0.93 35.71 14.45
C SER A 111 -2.24 34.94 14.25
N SER A 112 -2.31 34.12 13.20
CA SER A 112 -3.50 33.35 12.81
C SER A 112 -3.48 31.89 13.30
N TYR A 113 -2.32 31.39 13.69
CA TYR A 113 -2.11 30.02 14.15
C TYR A 113 -2.85 29.76 15.46
N ARG A 114 -3.50 28.58 15.52
CA ARG A 114 -4.21 28.08 16.69
C ARG A 114 -3.70 26.68 16.99
N PRO A 115 -3.13 26.43 18.19
CA PRO A 115 -2.75 25.08 18.58
C PRO A 115 -3.98 24.18 18.74
N LEU A 116 -3.76 22.87 18.71
CA LEU A 116 -4.82 21.88 18.85
C LEU A 116 -5.48 21.99 20.23
N LYS A 117 -6.81 21.88 20.26
CA LYS A 117 -7.57 21.91 21.52
C LYS A 117 -7.27 20.69 22.40
N ASN A 118 -7.08 19.53 21.77
CA ASN A 118 -6.85 18.25 22.43
C ASN A 118 -5.58 17.61 21.86
N PRO A 119 -4.39 17.97 22.38
CA PRO A 119 -3.13 17.38 21.93
C PRO A 119 -3.03 15.90 22.34
N LEU A 120 -2.34 15.10 21.54
CA LEU A 120 -2.03 13.71 21.86
C LEU A 120 -1.16 13.61 23.10
N ILE A 121 -1.47 12.64 23.96
CA ILE A 121 -0.65 12.36 25.14
C ILE A 121 0.72 11.80 24.72
N PRO A 122 1.80 12.10 25.48
CA PRO A 122 3.17 11.72 25.16
C PRO A 122 3.36 10.26 24.75
N VAL A 123 2.73 9.35 25.50
CA VAL A 123 2.82 7.89 25.31
C VAL A 123 2.35 7.46 23.92
N LEU A 124 1.32 8.11 23.35
CA LEU A 124 0.79 7.76 22.03
C LEU A 124 1.71 8.21 20.89
N VAL A 125 2.61 9.16 21.14
CA VAL A 125 3.62 9.62 20.19
C VAL A 125 4.90 8.79 20.30
N GLU A 126 5.28 8.43 21.52
CA GLU A 126 6.48 7.64 21.79
C GLU A 126 6.34 6.16 21.37
N MET A 127 5.14 5.59 21.51
CA MET A 127 4.86 4.20 21.12
C MET A 127 5.17 3.88 19.64
N PRO A 128 4.73 4.68 18.65
CA PRO A 128 5.04 4.42 17.25
C PRO A 128 6.41 4.95 16.81
N LYS A 129 7.10 5.78 17.61
CA LYS A 129 8.42 6.35 17.28
C LYS A 129 9.45 5.32 16.76
N PRO A 130 9.72 4.18 17.43
CA PRO A 130 10.69 3.21 16.94
C PRO A 130 10.30 2.58 15.61
N VAL A 131 8.99 2.47 15.31
CA VAL A 131 8.50 1.99 14.02
C VAL A 131 8.78 3.02 12.93
N PHE A 132 8.51 4.31 13.20
CA PHE A 132 8.84 5.39 12.28
C PHE A 132 10.34 5.46 12.00
N GLU A 133 11.20 5.43 13.02
CA GLU A 133 12.65 5.47 12.86
C GLU A 133 13.18 4.28 12.03
N LYS A 134 12.66 3.07 12.29
CA LYS A 134 13.02 1.89 11.49
C LYS A 134 12.62 2.05 10.03
N LEU A 135 11.38 2.48 9.78
CA LEU A 135 10.83 2.68 8.42
C LEU A 135 11.49 3.83 7.67
N SER A 136 12.02 4.83 8.39
CA SER A 136 12.79 5.97 7.87
C SER A 136 14.28 5.69 7.70
N SER A 137 14.73 4.44 7.88
CA SER A 137 16.13 4.11 7.62
C SER A 137 16.48 4.25 6.14
N LEU A 138 17.63 4.88 5.85
CA LEU A 138 18.12 5.06 4.47
C LEU A 138 18.21 3.75 3.68
N GLN A 139 18.46 2.63 4.37
CA GLN A 139 18.47 1.30 3.76
C GLN A 139 17.11 0.90 3.21
N LEU A 140 16.01 1.14 3.96
CA LEU A 140 14.65 0.88 3.48
C LEU A 140 14.23 1.91 2.44
N LEU A 141 14.55 3.19 2.65
CA LEU A 141 14.19 4.27 1.72
C LEU A 141 14.85 4.10 0.34
N LYS A 142 16.10 3.65 0.29
CA LYS A 142 16.80 3.35 -0.96
C LYS A 142 16.12 2.23 -1.77
N GLY A 143 15.43 1.31 -1.10
CA GLY A 143 14.56 0.32 -1.74
C GLY A 143 13.29 0.92 -2.34
N THR A 144 12.79 2.03 -1.78
CA THR A 144 11.59 2.73 -2.23
C THR A 144 11.84 3.84 -3.25
N GLU A 145 13.08 4.33 -3.36
CA GLU A 145 13.48 5.47 -4.22
C GLU A 145 13.08 5.31 -5.69
N LYS A 146 13.07 4.08 -6.19
CA LYS A 146 12.72 3.77 -7.58
C LYS A 146 11.22 3.62 -7.83
N CYS A 147 10.39 3.64 -6.77
CA CYS A 147 8.93 3.44 -6.83
C CYS A 147 8.48 2.26 -7.71
N VAL A 148 9.33 1.25 -7.90
CA VAL A 148 9.15 0.20 -8.93
C VAL A 148 7.85 -0.56 -8.72
N THR A 149 7.51 -0.78 -7.45
CA THR A 149 6.43 -1.66 -7.04
C THR A 149 5.11 -0.94 -6.82
N GLN A 150 5.12 0.37 -6.51
CA GLN A 150 3.90 1.13 -6.27
C GLN A 150 3.03 1.15 -7.52
N ASN A 151 3.61 1.44 -8.68
CA ASN A 151 2.87 1.45 -9.94
C ASN A 151 2.32 0.07 -10.31
N GLN A 152 3.07 -1.00 -10.04
CA GLN A 152 2.65 -2.38 -10.32
C GLN A 152 1.52 -2.82 -9.40
N ASN A 153 1.62 -2.55 -8.09
CA ASN A 153 0.58 -2.86 -7.13
C ASN A 153 -0.69 -2.05 -7.44
N GLU A 154 -0.57 -0.74 -7.68
CA GLU A 154 -1.73 0.11 -8.02
C GLU A 154 -2.38 -0.31 -9.35
N SER A 155 -1.58 -0.69 -10.35
CA SER A 155 -2.09 -1.23 -11.61
C SER A 155 -2.83 -2.55 -11.41
N LEU A 156 -2.27 -3.49 -10.64
CA LEU A 156 -2.92 -4.75 -10.28
C LEU A 156 -4.23 -4.50 -9.52
N HIS A 157 -4.22 -3.58 -8.55
CA HIS A 157 -5.41 -3.20 -7.81
C HIS A 157 -6.50 -2.69 -8.76
N HIS A 158 -6.15 -1.83 -9.72
CA HIS A 158 -7.08 -1.34 -10.72
C HIS A 158 -7.69 -2.48 -11.55
N VAL A 159 -6.87 -3.43 -12.02
CA VAL A 159 -7.37 -4.60 -12.76
C VAL A 159 -8.32 -5.44 -11.89
N ILE A 160 -7.93 -5.78 -10.66
CA ILE A 160 -8.79 -6.58 -9.77
C ILE A 160 -10.14 -5.88 -9.53
N TRP A 161 -10.13 -4.57 -9.28
CA TRP A 161 -11.35 -3.81 -9.01
C TRP A 161 -12.19 -3.53 -10.27
N SER A 162 -11.66 -3.72 -11.49
CA SER A 162 -12.49 -3.74 -12.70
C SER A 162 -13.29 -5.05 -12.85
N TYR A 163 -12.78 -6.16 -12.32
CA TYR A 163 -13.51 -7.44 -12.26
C TYR A 163 -14.47 -7.52 -11.09
N LEU A 164 -14.11 -6.91 -9.95
CA LEU A 164 -14.87 -6.95 -8.71
C LEU A 164 -15.18 -5.52 -8.25
N PRO A 165 -16.13 -4.79 -8.88
CA PRO A 165 -16.42 -3.42 -8.51
C PRO A 165 -16.66 -3.25 -7.01
N LYS A 166 -16.00 -2.25 -6.42
CA LYS A 166 -15.96 -2.03 -4.97
C LYS A 166 -17.33 -1.81 -4.32
N GLY A 167 -18.33 -1.37 -5.08
CA GLY A 167 -19.69 -1.11 -4.60
C GLY A 167 -20.64 -2.30 -4.67
N GLU A 168 -20.20 -3.44 -5.18
CA GLU A 168 -21.04 -4.61 -5.43
C GLU A 168 -20.77 -5.75 -4.45
N TYR A 169 -21.81 -6.55 -4.19
CA TYR A 169 -21.66 -7.78 -3.45
C TYR A 169 -21.19 -8.90 -4.37
N HIS A 170 -20.12 -9.56 -3.98
CA HIS A 170 -19.55 -10.72 -4.67
C HIS A 170 -19.49 -11.90 -3.70
N SER A 171 -19.96 -13.06 -4.12
CA SER A 171 -19.86 -14.31 -3.38
C SER A 171 -18.39 -14.78 -3.25
N PRO A 172 -18.06 -15.68 -2.31
CA PRO A 172 -16.71 -16.23 -2.18
C PRO A 172 -16.15 -16.81 -3.49
N SER A 173 -16.96 -17.56 -4.23
CA SER A 173 -16.55 -18.16 -5.50
C SER A 173 -16.31 -17.12 -6.60
N GLU A 174 -17.18 -16.11 -6.71
CA GLU A 174 -17.00 -14.99 -7.65
C GLU A 174 -15.72 -14.21 -7.34
N LYS A 175 -15.37 -14.04 -6.06
CA LYS A 175 -14.12 -13.36 -5.66
C LYS A 175 -12.89 -14.16 -6.03
N GLN A 176 -12.89 -15.46 -5.73
CA GLN A 176 -11.77 -16.33 -6.10
C GLN A 176 -11.56 -16.33 -7.61
N LEU A 177 -12.64 -16.47 -8.38
CA LEU A 177 -12.59 -16.44 -9.84
C LEU A 177 -12.17 -15.06 -10.37
N GLY A 178 -12.76 -13.98 -9.86
CA GLY A 178 -12.48 -12.62 -10.30
C GLY A 178 -11.03 -12.21 -10.05
N VAL A 179 -10.47 -12.53 -8.88
CA VAL A 179 -9.05 -12.28 -8.59
C VAL A 179 -8.15 -13.17 -9.45
N ALA A 180 -8.49 -14.45 -9.64
CA ALA A 180 -7.71 -15.37 -10.49
C ALA A 180 -7.61 -14.86 -11.94
N LEU A 181 -8.75 -14.46 -12.53
CA LEU A 181 -8.80 -13.90 -13.88
C LEU A 181 -8.02 -12.60 -13.98
N ALA A 182 -8.22 -11.68 -13.02
CA ALA A 182 -7.51 -10.40 -12.97
C ALA A 182 -5.98 -10.59 -12.90
N VAL A 183 -5.51 -11.52 -12.06
CA VAL A 183 -4.08 -11.86 -11.95
C VAL A 183 -3.55 -12.47 -13.25
N GLY A 184 -4.31 -13.37 -13.89
CA GLY A 184 -3.96 -13.92 -15.19
C GLY A 184 -3.82 -12.85 -16.28
N HIS A 185 -4.78 -11.94 -16.35
CA HIS A 185 -4.77 -10.82 -17.30
C HIS A 185 -3.67 -9.81 -17.01
N PHE A 186 -3.34 -9.57 -15.74
CA PHE A 186 -2.22 -8.72 -15.36
C PHE A 186 -0.88 -9.35 -15.77
N ASN A 187 -0.69 -10.65 -15.53
CA ASN A 187 0.58 -11.34 -15.77
C ASN A 187 0.88 -11.60 -17.25
N GLU A 188 -0.13 -11.87 -18.07
CA GLU A 188 0.04 -12.28 -19.48
C GLU A 188 -0.62 -11.36 -20.50
N GLY A 189 -1.47 -10.44 -20.04
CA GLY A 189 -2.34 -9.63 -20.90
C GLY A 189 -3.63 -10.39 -21.25
N MET A 190 -4.74 -9.63 -21.36
CA MET A 190 -6.09 -10.14 -21.63
C MET A 190 -6.15 -11.11 -22.82
N ASN A 191 -5.60 -10.71 -23.97
CA ASN A 191 -5.71 -11.50 -25.20
C ASN A 191 -4.96 -12.84 -25.10
N ASN A 192 -3.71 -12.80 -24.62
CA ASN A 192 -2.88 -14.00 -24.53
C ASN A 192 -3.45 -14.99 -23.52
N TYR A 193 -3.82 -14.49 -22.33
CA TYR A 193 -4.39 -15.32 -21.28
C TYR A 193 -5.71 -15.95 -21.74
N ASN A 194 -6.61 -15.17 -22.33
CA ASN A 194 -7.89 -15.68 -22.81
C ASN A 194 -7.69 -16.73 -23.91
N SER A 195 -6.80 -16.52 -24.88
CA SER A 195 -6.50 -17.54 -25.89
C SER A 195 -6.10 -18.87 -25.25
N LYS A 196 -5.16 -18.86 -24.31
CA LYS A 196 -4.74 -20.08 -23.59
C LYS A 196 -5.88 -20.71 -22.79
N LEU A 197 -6.65 -19.90 -22.07
CA LEU A 197 -7.78 -20.35 -21.26
C LEU A 197 -8.85 -21.03 -22.12
N PHE A 198 -9.22 -20.42 -23.24
CA PHE A 198 -10.21 -20.97 -24.16
C PHE A 198 -9.71 -22.26 -24.83
N ASP A 199 -8.43 -22.31 -25.21
CA ASP A 199 -7.81 -23.51 -25.77
C ASP A 199 -7.80 -24.66 -24.74
N GLU A 200 -7.43 -24.41 -23.49
CA GLU A 200 -7.43 -25.40 -22.40
C GLU A 200 -8.84 -25.89 -22.06
N MET A 201 -9.84 -25.01 -22.09
CA MET A 201 -11.23 -25.36 -21.83
C MET A 201 -11.94 -25.96 -23.06
N ASN A 202 -11.26 -26.09 -24.19
CA ASN A 202 -11.81 -26.53 -25.47
C ASN A 202 -13.05 -25.70 -25.90
N LEU A 203 -12.99 -24.40 -25.62
CA LEU A 203 -14.03 -23.43 -25.94
C LEU A 203 -13.68 -22.70 -27.23
N LYS A 204 -14.62 -22.68 -28.18
CA LYS A 204 -14.43 -21.98 -29.46
C LYS A 204 -14.96 -20.55 -29.35
N ILE A 205 -14.08 -19.57 -29.55
CA ILE A 205 -14.52 -18.17 -29.73
C ILE A 205 -14.99 -18.00 -31.18
N GLU A 206 -16.30 -17.90 -31.38
CA GLU A 206 -16.83 -17.50 -32.68
C GLU A 206 -16.61 -16.00 -32.89
N LYS A 207 -15.91 -15.63 -33.98
CA LYS A 207 -15.60 -14.23 -34.34
C LYS A 207 -16.82 -13.32 -34.54
N ASN A 208 -18.03 -13.88 -34.55
CA ASN A 208 -19.29 -13.17 -34.80
C ASN A 208 -20.12 -12.91 -33.53
N ASN A 209 -19.66 -13.32 -32.35
CA ASN A 209 -20.30 -12.90 -31.10
C ASN A 209 -19.92 -11.44 -30.81
N LYS A 210 -20.62 -10.52 -31.47
CA LYS A 210 -20.80 -9.17 -30.95
C LYS A 210 -21.49 -9.32 -29.60
N LEU A 211 -20.72 -9.29 -28.52
CA LEU A 211 -21.27 -8.98 -27.21
C LEU A 211 -21.82 -7.55 -27.33
N LEU A 212 -23.15 -7.47 -27.29
CA LEU A 212 -23.93 -6.22 -27.34
C LEU A 212 -23.49 -5.25 -26.26
#